data_AF-A0A529I581-F1
#
_entry.id   AF-A0A529I581-F1
#
_cell.length_a   1.000
_cell.length_b   1.000
_cell.length_c   1.000
_cell.angle_alpha   90.00
_cell.angle_beta   90.00
_cell.angle_gamma   90.00
#
_symmetry.space_group_name_H-M   'P 1'
#
loop_
_entity.id
_entity.type
_entity.pdbx_description
1 polymer ?
#
loop_
_entity_poly.entity_id
_entity_poly.type
_entity_poly.pdbx_seq_one_letter_code
_entity_poly.pdbx_strand_id
1 'polypeptide(L)'
;RLRREHEEMLAEALAQPATPEMEAKAQAIDWAMHDTFIDALDNEIIAKAYLVNSVKIRLIHQERFRIDGRVVPVMREHLAVIEAMESRNPQKAVEAISLHIDNARRLALQI
;
A
#
# COMPACT_ATOMS: atom_id res chain seq x y z
N ARG A 1 -13.86 2.97 5.43
CA ARG A 1 -13.01 2.02 6.19
C ARG A 1 -11.54 2.28 5.91
N LEU A 2 -11.10 2.12 4.65
CA LEU A 2 -9.71 2.33 4.22
C LEU A 2 -9.10 3.65 4.74
N ARG A 3 -9.71 4.80 4.41
CA ARG A 3 -9.23 6.12 4.87
C ARG A 3 -8.93 6.15 6.38
N ARG A 4 -9.92 5.77 7.19
CA ARG A 4 -9.81 5.77 8.65
C ARG A 4 -8.67 4.89 9.15
N GLU A 5 -8.55 3.65 8.64
CA GLU A 5 -7.47 2.74 9.05
C GLU A 5 -6.08 3.31 8.74
N HIS A 6 -5.93 3.99 7.60
CA HIS A 6 -4.68 4.63 7.20
C HIS A 6 -4.38 5.89 8.02
N GLU A 7 -5.40 6.71 8.32
CA GLU A 7 -5.27 7.90 9.18
C GLU A 7 -4.90 7.52 10.61
N GLU A 8 -5.54 6.49 11.18
CA GLU A 8 -5.24 5.97 12.51
C GLU A 8 -3.81 5.43 12.59
N MET A 9 -3.38 4.62 11.61
CA MET A 9 -2.00 4.11 11.56
C MET A 9 -0.97 5.24 11.37
N LEU A 10 -1.27 6.23 10.52
CA LEU A 10 -0.40 7.39 10.35
C LEU A 10 -0.28 8.19 11.66
N ALA A 11 -1.38 8.42 12.36
CA ALA A 11 -1.37 9.12 13.64
C ALA A 11 -0.55 8.37 14.69
N GLU A 12 -0.72 7.04 14.76
CA GLU A 12 0.04 6.15 15.65
C GLU A 12 1.55 6.23 15.36
N ALA A 13 1.93 6.13 14.08
CA ALA A 13 3.33 6.17 13.64
C ALA A 13 4.00 7.55 13.79
N LEU A 14 3.22 8.63 13.89
CA LEU A 14 3.74 9.98 14.17
C LEU A 14 3.88 10.26 15.68
N ALA A 15 3.10 9.57 16.52
CA ALA A 15 3.08 9.80 17.96
C ALA A 15 4.23 9.09 18.70
N GLN A 16 4.76 8.00 18.15
CA GLN A 16 5.81 7.20 18.79
C GLN A 16 6.76 6.56 17.77
N PRO A 17 7.97 6.15 18.19
CA PRO A 17 8.85 5.35 17.35
C PRO A 17 8.15 4.07 16.88
N ALA A 18 8.47 3.65 15.65
CA ALA A 18 7.93 2.42 15.08
C ALA A 18 8.32 1.22 15.94
N THR A 19 7.33 0.39 16.27
CA THR A 19 7.54 -0.92 16.91
C THR A 19 7.31 -2.03 15.88
N PRO A 20 7.87 -3.24 16.09
CA PRO A 20 7.61 -4.37 15.21
C PRO A 20 6.13 -4.71 15.05
N GLU A 21 5.33 -4.54 16.11
CA GLU A 21 3.89 -4.75 16.10
C GLU A 21 3.17 -3.70 15.25
N MET A 22 3.58 -2.44 15.36
CA MET A 22 3.05 -1.36 14.53
C MET A 22 3.35 -1.62 13.05
N GLU A 23 4.58 -2.02 12.72
CA GLU A 23 4.99 -2.33 11.35
C GLU A 23 4.22 -3.53 10.80
N ALA A 24 4.01 -4.57 11.60
CA ALA A 24 3.17 -5.70 11.23
C ALA A 24 1.71 -5.28 10.97
N LYS A 25 1.15 -4.41 11.82
CA LYS A 25 -0.20 -3.85 11.64
C LYS A 25 -0.28 -2.97 10.38
N ALA A 26 0.70 -2.12 10.15
CA ALA A 26 0.77 -1.26 8.97
C ALA A 26 0.89 -2.08 7.68
N GLN A 27 1.64 -3.19 7.72
CA GLN A 27 1.74 -4.12 6.61
C GLN A 27 0.40 -4.81 6.30
N ALA A 28 -0.38 -5.17 7.31
CA ALA A 28 -1.71 -5.72 7.12
C ALA A 28 -2.69 -4.69 6.52
N ILE A 29 -2.59 -3.42 6.94
CA ILE A 29 -3.37 -2.31 6.37
C ILE A 29 -3.02 -2.09 4.89
N ASP A 30 -1.73 -2.12 4.55
CA ASP A 30 -1.25 -2.07 3.16
C ASP A 30 -1.90 -3.19 2.33
N TRP A 31 -1.75 -4.46 2.75
CA TRP A 31 -2.34 -5.58 2.01
C TRP A 31 -3.85 -5.46 1.85
N ALA A 32 -4.57 -5.10 2.91
CA ALA A 32 -6.02 -4.95 2.86
C ALA A 32 -6.48 -3.87 1.85
N MET A 33 -5.70 -2.80 1.67
CA MET A 33 -6.00 -1.78 0.67
C MET A 33 -5.85 -2.32 -0.75
N HIS A 34 -4.74 -2.99 -1.05
CA HIS A 34 -4.51 -3.58 -2.37
C HIS A 34 -5.56 -4.63 -2.71
N ASP A 35 -5.86 -5.53 -1.77
CA ASP A 35 -6.89 -6.55 -1.95
C ASP A 35 -8.26 -5.90 -2.23
N THR A 36 -8.62 -4.85 -1.48
CA THR A 36 -9.88 -4.11 -1.70
C THR A 36 -9.96 -3.50 -3.11
N PHE A 37 -8.86 -2.97 -3.64
CA PHE A 37 -8.83 -2.39 -4.98
C PHE A 37 -8.97 -3.44 -6.07
N ILE A 38 -8.31 -4.59 -5.90
CA ILE A 38 -8.36 -5.70 -6.84
C ILE A 38 -9.75 -6.34 -6.85
N ASP A 39 -10.34 -6.57 -5.68
CA ASP A 39 -11.69 -7.13 -5.54
C ASP A 39 -12.74 -6.21 -6.18
N ALA A 40 -12.59 -4.89 -6.04
CA ALA A 40 -13.52 -3.91 -6.62
C ALA A 40 -13.54 -3.88 -8.16
N LEU A 41 -12.54 -4.47 -8.83
CA LEU A 41 -12.51 -4.58 -10.30
C LEU A 41 -13.43 -5.68 -10.82
N ASP A 42 -13.90 -6.59 -9.96
CA ASP A 42 -14.77 -7.73 -10.31
C ASP A 42 -14.27 -8.49 -11.56
N ASN A 43 -12.95 -8.73 -11.61
CA ASN A 43 -12.28 -9.32 -12.76
C ASN A 43 -11.34 -10.45 -12.33
N GLU A 44 -11.78 -11.68 -12.57
CA GLU A 44 -11.06 -12.89 -12.14
C GLU A 44 -9.65 -13.02 -12.75
N ILE A 45 -9.45 -12.52 -13.98
CA ILE A 45 -8.14 -12.56 -14.64
C ILE A 45 -7.16 -11.64 -13.89
N ILE A 46 -7.60 -10.42 -13.56
CA ILE A 46 -6.79 -9.45 -12.82
C ILE A 46 -6.52 -9.98 -11.40
N ALA A 47 -7.52 -10.52 -10.72
CA ALA A 47 -7.37 -11.08 -9.38
C ALA A 47 -6.33 -12.21 -9.33
N LYS A 48 -6.37 -13.14 -10.29
CA LYS A 48 -5.37 -14.22 -10.40
C LYS A 48 -3.97 -13.70 -10.69
N ALA A 49 -3.85 -12.73 -11.60
CA ALA A 49 -2.56 -12.11 -11.91
C ALA A 49 -1.97 -11.40 -10.69
N TYR A 50 -2.79 -10.64 -9.96
CA TYR A 50 -2.40 -9.96 -8.73
C TYR A 50 -1.97 -10.96 -7.64
N LEU A 51 -2.74 -12.03 -7.39
CA LEU A 51 -2.42 -13.03 -6.37
C LEU A 51 -1.05 -13.67 -6.64
N VAL A 52 -0.81 -14.11 -7.88
CA VAL A 52 0.48 -14.72 -8.24
C VAL A 52 1.62 -13.72 -8.09
N ASN A 53 1.42 -12.47 -8.51
CA ASN A 53 2.46 -11.46 -8.44
C ASN A 53 2.77 -11.02 -6.99
N SER A 54 1.76 -10.80 -6.17
CA SER A 54 1.92 -10.39 -4.77
C SER A 54 2.62 -11.48 -3.95
N VAL A 55 2.30 -12.76 -4.16
CA VAL A 55 3.02 -13.88 -3.54
C VAL A 55 4.50 -13.88 -3.96
N LYS A 56 4.79 -13.72 -5.25
CA LYS A 56 6.17 -13.65 -5.74
C LYS A 56 6.95 -12.49 -5.13
N ILE A 57 6.36 -11.29 -5.10
CA ILE A 57 6.97 -10.12 -4.46
C ILE A 57 7.24 -10.40 -2.98
N ARG A 58 6.26 -10.94 -2.24
CA ARG A 58 6.44 -11.27 -0.81
C ARG A 58 7.56 -12.29 -0.58
N LEU A 59 7.70 -13.29 -1.44
CA LEU A 59 8.80 -14.28 -1.35
C LEU A 59 10.17 -13.65 -1.66
N ILE A 60 10.25 -12.80 -2.68
CA ILE A 60 11.50 -12.10 -3.04
C ILE A 60 11.92 -11.12 -1.95
N HIS A 61 10.95 -10.42 -1.34
CA HIS A 61 11.19 -9.35 -0.40
C HIS A 61 11.15 -9.78 1.08
N GLN A 62 10.86 -11.06 1.38
CA GLN A 62 10.74 -11.57 2.76
C GLN A 62 12.00 -11.39 3.61
N GLU A 63 13.18 -11.23 2.98
CA GLU A 63 14.45 -10.96 3.66
C GLU A 63 14.90 -9.49 3.65
N ARG A 64 14.30 -8.60 2.85
CA ARG A 64 14.93 -7.30 2.52
C ARG A 64 14.09 -6.04 2.63
N PHE A 65 12.75 -6.09 2.48
CA PHE A 65 11.95 -4.85 2.37
C PHE A 65 10.54 -4.98 2.93
N ARG A 66 10.44 -5.13 4.25
CA ARG A 66 9.19 -4.89 4.97
C ARG A 66 8.88 -3.38 5.00
N ILE A 67 7.72 -3.00 5.55
CA ILE A 67 7.38 -1.59 5.82
C ILE A 67 8.29 -0.95 6.88
N ASP A 68 9.28 -1.69 7.38
CA ASP A 68 10.22 -1.30 8.43
C ASP A 68 10.78 0.11 8.21
N GLY A 69 10.57 0.99 9.20
CA GLY A 69 10.96 2.40 9.15
C GLY A 69 10.24 3.28 8.11
N ARG A 70 9.22 2.75 7.41
CA ARG A 70 8.54 3.41 6.27
C ARG A 70 7.03 3.49 6.42
N VAL A 71 6.48 3.22 7.61
CA VAL A 71 5.04 3.34 7.90
C VAL A 71 4.50 4.73 7.51
N VAL A 72 5.15 5.80 7.97
CA VAL A 72 4.71 7.19 7.70
C VAL A 72 4.66 7.51 6.19
N PRO A 73 5.73 7.35 5.40
CA PRO A 73 5.68 7.66 3.98
C PRO A 73 4.66 6.78 3.23
N VAL A 74 4.57 5.49 3.55
CA VAL A 74 3.61 4.58 2.89
C VAL A 74 2.16 4.98 3.19
N MET A 75 1.81 5.26 4.45
CA MET A 75 0.44 5.69 4.80
C MET A 75 0.06 7.01 4.12
N ARG A 76 1.01 7.94 3.95
CA ARG A 76 0.76 9.20 3.21
C ARG A 76 0.50 8.97 1.72
N GLU A 77 1.29 8.10 1.08
CA GLU A 77 1.05 7.72 -0.32
C GLU A 77 -0.33 7.08 -0.49
N HIS A 78 -0.70 6.17 0.40
CA HIS A 78 -1.99 5.50 0.35
C HIS A 78 -3.15 6.48 0.51
N LEU A 79 -3.04 7.44 1.45
CA LEU A 79 -4.06 8.47 1.63
C LEU A 79 -4.21 9.36 0.40
N ALA A 80 -3.13 9.66 -0.31
CA ALA A 80 -3.20 10.40 -1.58
C ALA A 80 -3.95 9.61 -2.67
N VAL A 81 -3.73 8.29 -2.75
CA VAL A 81 -4.48 7.41 -3.66
C VAL A 81 -5.96 7.36 -3.28
N ILE A 82 -6.26 7.18 -2.00
CA ILE A 82 -7.64 7.15 -1.49
C ILE A 82 -8.36 8.46 -1.76
N GLU A 83 -7.72 9.61 -1.52
CA GLU A 83 -8.27 10.94 -1.82
C GLU A 83 -8.55 11.10 -3.32
N ALA A 84 -7.62 10.66 -4.18
CA ALA A 84 -7.83 10.70 -5.62
C ALA A 84 -9.04 9.85 -6.05
N MET A 85 -9.21 8.66 -5.48
CA MET A 85 -10.38 7.81 -5.74
C MET A 85 -11.70 8.42 -5.23
N GLU A 86 -11.71 8.98 -4.02
CA GLU A 86 -12.88 9.63 -3.43
C GLU A 86 -13.34 10.85 -4.25
N SER A 87 -12.42 11.51 -4.95
CA SER A 87 -12.76 12.60 -5.87
C SER A 87 -13.54 12.16 -7.12
N ARG A 88 -13.69 10.84 -7.35
CA ARG A 88 -14.34 10.24 -8.53
C ARG A 88 -13.80 10.77 -9.87
N ASN A 89 -12.52 11.13 -9.89
CA ASN A 89 -11.81 11.56 -11.07
C ASN A 89 -10.86 10.43 -11.53
N PRO A 90 -11.17 9.70 -12.62
CA PRO A 90 -10.37 8.57 -13.06
C PRO A 90 -8.92 8.95 -13.39
N GLN A 91 -8.69 10.11 -14.00
CA GLN A 91 -7.34 10.58 -14.33
C GLN A 91 -6.50 10.79 -13.08
N LYS A 92 -7.05 11.48 -12.07
CA LYS A 92 -6.35 11.66 -10.78
C LYS A 92 -6.03 10.33 -10.11
N ALA A 93 -6.96 9.38 -10.14
CA ALA A 93 -6.75 8.06 -9.55
C ALA A 93 -5.62 7.29 -10.27
N VAL A 94 -5.59 7.34 -11.61
CA VAL A 94 -4.52 6.73 -12.42
C VAL A 94 -3.17 7.37 -12.12
N GLU A 95 -3.11 8.70 -12.05
CA GLU A 95 -1.88 9.44 -11.73
C GLU A 95 -1.35 9.07 -10.33
N ALA A 96 -2.23 9.04 -9.33
CA ALA A 96 -1.86 8.70 -7.95
C ALA A 96 -1.36 7.25 -7.83
N ILE A 97 -2.06 6.29 -8.44
CA ILE A 97 -1.65 4.87 -8.43
C ILE A 97 -0.32 4.67 -9.18
N SER A 98 -0.15 5.33 -10.32
CA SER A 98 1.09 5.22 -11.11
C SER A 98 2.29 5.74 -10.32
N LEU A 99 2.12 6.88 -9.64
CA LEU A 99 3.16 7.41 -8.76
C LEU A 99 3.50 6.44 -7.60
N HIS A 100 2.51 5.83 -6.98
CA HIS A 100 2.70 4.83 -5.92
C HIS A 100 3.47 3.60 -6.43
N ILE A 101 3.10 3.05 -7.59
CA ILE A 101 3.81 1.92 -8.23
C ILE A 101 5.26 2.30 -8.54
N ASP A 102 5.48 3.50 -9.06
CA ASP A 102 6.82 4.00 -9.39
C ASP A 102 7.71 4.18 -8.16
N ASN A 103 7.14 4.66 -7.04
CA ASN A 103 7.85 4.75 -5.76
C ASN A 103 8.27 3.36 -5.25
N ALA A 104 7.33 2.40 -5.25
CA ALA A 104 7.61 1.03 -4.85
C ALA A 104 8.68 0.39 -5.75
N ARG A 105 8.59 0.60 -7.07
CA ARG A 105 9.58 0.09 -8.04
C ARG A 105 10.95 0.71 -7.83
N ARG A 106 11.05 2.02 -7.62
CA ARG A 106 12.34 2.69 -7.36
C ARG A 106 13.03 2.12 -6.14
N LEU A 107 12.29 1.94 -5.05
CA LEU A 107 12.81 1.34 -3.84
C LEU A 107 13.28 -0.10 -4.09
N ALA A 108 12.50 -0.91 -4.78
CA ALA A 108 12.87 -2.29 -5.08
C ALA A 108 14.14 -2.43 -5.93
N LEU A 109 14.50 -1.38 -6.69
CA LEU A 109 15.68 -1.33 -7.56
C LEU A 109 16.90 -0.66 -6.92
N GLN A 110 16.75 -0.04 -5.74
CA GLN A 110 17.89 0.43 -4.94
C GLN A 110 18.53 -0.78 -4.27
N ILE A 111 19.55 -1.34 -4.92
CA ILE A 111 20.43 -2.40 -4.42
C ILE A 111 21.67 -1.76 -3.79
#